data_AF-A0A9D5D3K0-F1
#
_entry.id   AF-A0A9D5D3K0-F1
#
_cell.length_a   1.000
_cell.length_b   1.000
_cell.length_c   1.000
_cell.angle_alpha   90.00
_cell.angle_beta   90.00
_cell.angle_gamma   90.00
#
_symmetry.space_group_name_H-M   'P 1'
#
loop_
_entity.id
_entity.type
_entity.pdbx_description
1 polymer ?
#
loop_
_entity_poly.entity_id
_entity_poly.type
_entity_poly.pdbx_seq_one_letter_code
_entity_poly.pdbx_strand_id
1 'polypeptide(L)'
;MEPVQRKRLKEEADIPKSDVKQLLVKCAEALSENKIETFNMLVQEAQGVVSITANGAIAEALRNEDRIHIIDFQIAQGTQWITLIQALAARPQGLPHVRITGIDDPVSEYARGDNLDLVGKMLSEMSKKFNIPLEFNALPVYGPKVSRDMLDIRPGEALAVNFTLQLHHTPDESVDVNNPRDGLLRW
;
A
#
# COMPACT_ATOMS: atom_id res chain seq x y z
N MET A 1 6.07 10.50 20.29
CA MET A 1 7.54 10.67 20.40
C MET A 1 7.96 11.84 19.52
N GLU A 2 8.74 12.77 20.06
CA GLU A 2 9.17 14.02 19.39
C GLU A 2 9.99 13.75 18.10
N PRO A 3 9.90 14.60 17.06
CA PRO A 3 10.65 14.44 15.80
C PRO A 3 12.17 14.36 15.98
N VAL A 4 12.70 15.10 16.96
CA VAL A 4 14.14 15.13 17.30
C VAL A 4 14.60 13.78 17.87
N GLN A 5 13.76 13.17 18.72
CA GLN A 5 14.03 11.85 19.31
C GLN A 5 14.06 10.75 18.24
N ARG A 6 13.10 10.79 17.29
CA ARG A 6 13.06 9.88 16.15
C ARG A 6 14.32 9.97 15.30
N LYS A 7 14.80 11.19 15.03
CA LYS A 7 16.01 11.40 14.22
C LYS A 7 17.26 10.81 14.88
N ARG A 8 17.46 11.04 16.19
CA ARG A 8 18.56 10.46 16.95
C ARG A 8 18.54 8.94 16.95
N LEU A 9 17.37 8.34 17.19
CA LEU A 9 17.21 6.89 17.18
C LEU A 9 17.47 6.28 15.79
N LYS A 10 17.11 6.98 14.70
CA LYS A 10 17.46 6.56 13.33
C LYS A 10 18.97 6.60 13.06
N GLU A 11 19.67 7.60 13.60
CA GLU A 11 21.12 7.74 13.47
C GLU A 11 21.87 6.67 14.28
N GLU A 12 21.38 6.33 15.48
CA GLU A 12 21.94 5.27 16.33
C GLU A 12 21.73 3.85 15.79
N ALA A 13 20.60 3.61 15.11
CA ALA A 13 20.25 2.28 14.59
C ALA A 13 20.92 1.92 13.24
N ASP A 14 21.74 2.82 12.66
CA ASP A 14 22.41 2.62 11.37
C ASP A 14 21.45 2.14 10.26
N ILE A 15 20.30 2.80 10.09
CA ILE A 15 19.23 2.27 9.22
C ILE A 15 19.68 2.24 7.73
N PRO A 16 19.74 1.07 7.08
CA PRO A 16 20.06 0.95 5.66
C PRO A 16 18.99 1.64 4.84
N LYS A 17 19.37 2.64 4.05
CA LYS A 17 18.44 3.30 3.14
C LYS A 17 18.50 2.57 1.80
N SER A 18 17.37 2.07 1.32
CA SER A 18 17.10 1.47 -0.02
C SER A 18 17.25 -0.05 -0.22
N ASP A 19 17.92 -0.81 0.65
CA ASP A 19 17.99 -2.27 0.50
C ASP A 19 16.95 -2.97 1.41
N VAL A 20 15.84 -3.41 0.81
CA VAL A 20 14.74 -4.10 1.50
C VAL A 20 15.26 -5.36 2.21
N LYS A 21 16.19 -6.10 1.62
CA LYS A 21 16.73 -7.31 2.23
C LYS A 21 17.49 -6.96 3.51
N GLN A 22 18.35 -5.94 3.47
CA GLN A 22 19.08 -5.49 4.66
C GLN A 22 18.15 -4.95 5.75
N LEU A 23 17.12 -4.19 5.36
CA LEU A 23 16.11 -3.70 6.29
C LEU A 23 15.39 -4.85 6.99
N LEU A 24 14.98 -5.89 6.25
CA LEU A 24 14.32 -7.07 6.82
C LEU A 24 15.26 -7.86 7.76
N VAL A 25 16.55 -7.98 7.42
CA VAL A 25 17.55 -8.61 8.30
C VAL A 25 17.66 -7.83 9.61
N LYS A 26 17.79 -6.50 9.55
CA LYS A 26 17.85 -5.66 10.76
C LYS A 26 16.55 -5.69 11.56
N CYS A 27 15.40 -5.81 10.92
CA CYS A 27 14.13 -6.04 11.63
C CYS A 27 14.20 -7.34 12.46
N ALA A 28 14.66 -8.44 11.85
CA ALA A 28 14.78 -9.72 12.55
C ALA A 28 15.78 -9.65 13.71
N GLU A 29 16.93 -8.98 13.53
CA GLU A 29 17.92 -8.74 14.58
C GLU A 29 17.32 -7.94 15.74
N ALA A 30 16.69 -6.79 15.46
CA ALA A 30 16.06 -5.96 16.47
C ALA A 30 14.96 -6.71 17.25
N LEU A 31 14.18 -7.55 16.57
CA LEU A 31 13.17 -8.39 17.23
C LEU A 31 13.82 -9.45 18.13
N SER A 32 14.90 -10.10 17.67
CA SER A 32 15.63 -11.10 18.47
C SER A 32 16.27 -10.52 19.73
N GLU A 33 16.66 -9.25 19.67
CA GLU A 33 17.21 -8.48 20.79
C GLU A 33 16.12 -7.77 21.63
N ASN A 34 14.84 -8.00 21.33
CA ASN A 34 13.68 -7.40 21.98
C ASN A 34 13.68 -5.84 21.93
N LYS A 35 14.31 -5.25 20.92
CA LYS A 35 14.36 -3.80 20.66
C LYS A 35 13.14 -3.36 19.85
N ILE A 36 11.97 -3.36 20.49
CA ILE A 36 10.67 -3.15 19.82
C ILE A 36 10.56 -1.79 19.13
N GLU A 37 11.10 -0.72 19.73
CA GLU A 37 11.09 0.61 19.10
C GLU A 37 11.91 0.65 17.81
N THR A 38 13.11 0.05 17.84
CA THR A 38 13.98 -0.09 16.67
C THR A 38 13.33 -0.93 15.59
N PHE A 39 12.73 -2.07 15.98
CA PHE A 39 11.96 -2.92 15.07
C PHE A 39 10.86 -2.12 14.35
N ASN A 40 10.03 -1.39 15.11
CA ASN A 40 8.95 -0.59 14.52
C ASN A 40 9.47 0.49 13.56
N MET A 41 10.57 1.16 13.89
CA MET A 41 11.19 2.13 12.97
C MET A 41 11.71 1.48 11.68
N LEU A 42 12.34 0.32 11.78
CA LEU A 42 12.88 -0.41 10.63
C LEU A 42 11.75 -0.94 9.72
N VAL A 43 10.66 -1.44 10.31
CA VAL A 43 9.46 -1.85 9.57
C VAL A 43 8.85 -0.68 8.80
N GLN A 44 8.74 0.50 9.42
CA GLN A 44 8.24 1.71 8.76
C GLN A 44 9.15 2.16 7.60
N GLU A 45 10.47 2.04 7.75
CA GLU A 45 11.40 2.36 6.66
C GLU A 45 11.28 1.33 5.51
N ALA A 46 11.19 0.04 5.83
CA ALA A 46 10.98 -1.02 4.85
C ALA A 46 9.67 -0.83 4.08
N GLN A 47 8.58 -0.49 4.77
CA GLN A 47 7.29 -0.12 4.18
C GLN A 47 7.42 1.04 3.19
N GLY A 48 8.16 2.08 3.56
CA GLY A 48 8.44 3.23 2.70
C GLY A 48 9.19 2.84 1.42
N VAL A 49 10.26 2.06 1.54
CA VAL A 49 11.05 1.59 0.39
C VAL A 49 10.20 0.72 -0.54
N VAL A 50 9.46 -0.25 0.00
CA VAL A 50 8.57 -1.13 -0.77
C VAL A 50 7.52 -0.31 -1.52
N SER A 51 6.91 0.68 -0.86
CA SER A 51 5.89 1.55 -1.46
C SER A 51 6.43 2.36 -2.63
N ILE A 52 7.64 2.94 -2.50
CA ILE A 52 8.28 3.73 -3.56
C ILE A 52 8.61 2.84 -4.76
N THR A 53 9.18 1.65 -4.52
CA THR A 53 9.51 0.70 -5.58
C THR A 53 8.25 0.22 -6.31
N ALA A 54 7.19 -0.13 -5.58
CA ALA A 54 5.91 -0.53 -6.16
C ALA A 54 5.29 0.59 -7.01
N ASN A 55 5.27 1.82 -6.50
CA ASN A 55 4.75 2.97 -7.24
C ASN A 55 5.55 3.26 -8.50
N GLY A 56 6.88 3.09 -8.48
CA GLY A 56 7.70 3.21 -9.68
C GLY A 56 7.32 2.19 -10.76
N ALA A 57 7.14 0.92 -10.36
CA ALA A 57 6.71 -0.13 -11.27
C ALA A 57 5.29 0.11 -11.83
N ILE A 58 4.35 0.52 -10.98
CA ILE A 58 2.97 0.86 -11.37
C ILE A 58 2.97 2.07 -12.32
N ALA A 59 3.69 3.14 -11.98
CA ALA A 59 3.78 4.33 -12.82
C ALA A 59 4.35 4.04 -14.20
N GLU A 60 5.38 3.20 -14.29
CA GLU A 60 5.97 2.79 -15.57
C GLU A 60 5.01 1.92 -16.37
N ALA A 61 4.36 0.93 -15.74
CA ALA A 61 3.40 0.06 -16.41
C ALA A 61 2.19 0.83 -16.95
N LEU A 62 1.75 1.87 -16.25
CA LEU A 62 0.56 2.65 -16.59
C LEU A 62 0.88 3.96 -17.34
N ARG A 63 2.13 4.18 -17.74
CA ARG A 63 2.63 5.47 -18.23
C ARG A 63 1.91 6.06 -19.44
N ASN A 64 1.25 5.22 -20.24
CA ASN A 64 0.54 5.61 -21.47
C ASN A 64 -0.98 5.42 -21.36
N GLU A 65 -1.48 5.05 -20.18
CA GLU A 65 -2.90 4.77 -19.98
C GLU A 65 -3.62 6.05 -19.54
N ASP A 66 -4.80 6.28 -20.12
CA ASP A 66 -5.66 7.44 -19.82
C ASP A 66 -6.74 7.11 -18.79
N ARG A 67 -7.02 5.83 -18.56
CA ARG A 67 -7.95 5.35 -17.53
C ARG A 67 -7.29 4.25 -16.73
N ILE A 68 -7.13 4.48 -15.44
CA ILE A 68 -6.39 3.63 -14.53
C ILE A 68 -7.33 3.22 -13.39
N HIS A 69 -7.26 1.96 -13.00
CA HIS A 69 -7.91 1.46 -11.79
C HIS A 69 -6.91 0.66 -10.94
N ILE A 70 -6.64 1.21 -9.77
CA ILE A 70 -5.75 0.65 -8.76
C ILE A 70 -6.61 -0.10 -7.73
N ILE A 71 -6.27 -1.35 -7.45
CA ILE A 71 -6.89 -2.16 -6.41
C ILE A 71 -5.83 -2.44 -5.36
N ASP A 72 -6.04 -1.94 -4.15
CA ASP A 72 -5.09 -2.05 -3.04
C ASP A 72 -5.66 -2.94 -1.94
N PHE A 73 -5.10 -4.15 -1.83
CA PHE A 73 -5.41 -5.06 -0.74
C PHE A 73 -4.57 -4.66 0.46
N GLN A 74 -5.22 -4.00 1.44
CA GLN A 74 -4.64 -3.37 2.63
C GLN A 74 -4.17 -1.93 2.42
N ILE A 75 -5.10 -1.03 2.06
CA ILE A 75 -4.79 0.38 1.80
C ILE A 75 -4.22 1.16 3.00
N ALA A 76 -4.44 0.67 4.22
CA ALA A 76 -3.96 1.26 5.46
C ALA A 76 -4.30 2.77 5.55
N GLN A 77 -3.30 3.66 5.48
CA GLN A 77 -3.49 5.12 5.51
C GLN A 77 -3.57 5.76 4.11
N GLY A 78 -3.39 4.98 3.05
CA GLY A 78 -3.38 5.46 1.65
C GLY A 78 -2.20 6.36 1.27
N THR A 79 -1.20 6.51 2.13
CA THR A 79 -0.05 7.41 1.91
C THR A 79 0.80 7.03 0.71
N GLN A 80 0.87 5.73 0.37
CA GLN A 80 1.50 5.24 -0.85
C GLN A 80 0.95 5.98 -2.08
N TRP A 81 -0.37 6.12 -2.18
CA TRP A 81 -1.04 6.68 -3.37
C TRP A 81 -0.82 8.17 -3.56
N ILE A 82 -0.45 8.92 -2.51
CA ILE A 82 -0.12 10.35 -2.61
C ILE A 82 0.98 10.59 -3.63
N THR A 83 2.07 9.81 -3.54
CA THR A 83 3.25 9.97 -4.41
C THR A 83 2.96 9.52 -5.84
N LEU A 84 2.15 8.47 -6.02
CA LEU A 84 1.75 8.03 -7.35
C LEU A 84 0.83 9.06 -8.03
N ILE A 85 -0.14 9.62 -7.31
CA ILE A 85 -1.02 10.68 -7.82
C ILE A 85 -0.20 11.88 -8.29
N GLN A 86 0.80 12.30 -7.52
CA GLN A 86 1.73 13.36 -7.90
C GLN A 86 2.47 13.04 -9.19
N ALA A 87 3.00 11.82 -9.32
CA ALA A 87 3.70 11.38 -10.51
C ALA A 87 2.79 11.33 -11.75
N LEU A 88 1.57 10.79 -11.60
CA LEU A 88 0.58 10.72 -12.68
C LEU A 88 0.13 12.11 -13.13
N ALA A 89 -0.06 13.05 -12.19
CA ALA A 89 -0.45 14.42 -12.51
C ALA A 89 0.65 15.21 -13.22
N ALA A 90 1.92 14.83 -13.04
CA ALA A 90 3.08 15.46 -13.68
C ALA A 90 3.42 14.87 -15.06
N ARG A 91 2.65 13.89 -15.56
CA ARG A 91 2.91 13.23 -16.84
C ARG A 91 2.78 14.20 -18.03
N PRO A 92 3.72 14.18 -18.98
CA PRO A 92 3.64 15.01 -20.20
C PRO A 92 2.42 14.71 -21.10
N GLN A 93 1.90 13.49 -21.05
CA GLN A 93 0.82 13.00 -21.91
C GLN A 93 -0.57 13.54 -21.52
N GLY A 94 -0.67 14.23 -20.38
CA GLY A 94 -1.94 14.70 -19.84
C GLY A 94 -2.38 13.92 -18.61
N LEU A 95 -3.51 14.37 -18.03
CA LEU A 95 -4.05 13.86 -16.77
C LEU A 95 -4.91 12.62 -17.03
N PRO A 96 -4.56 11.44 -16.49
CA PRO A 96 -5.42 10.27 -16.58
C PRO A 96 -6.60 10.36 -15.61
N HIS A 97 -7.67 9.62 -15.89
CA HIS A 97 -8.71 9.31 -14.91
C HIS A 97 -8.24 8.16 -14.01
N VAL A 98 -8.27 8.36 -12.69
CA VAL A 98 -7.77 7.39 -11.71
C VAL A 98 -8.91 6.90 -10.83
N ARG A 99 -9.06 5.59 -10.73
CA ARG A 99 -9.88 4.92 -9.71
C ARG A 99 -8.98 4.22 -8.72
N ILE A 100 -9.29 4.33 -7.45
CA ILE A 100 -8.62 3.57 -6.39
C ILE A 100 -9.70 2.82 -5.61
N THR A 101 -9.57 1.50 -5.56
CA THR A 101 -10.35 0.64 -4.66
C THR A 101 -9.46 0.22 -3.50
N GLY A 102 -9.73 0.79 -2.33
CA GLY A 102 -8.98 0.51 -1.11
C GLY A 102 -9.69 -0.51 -0.25
N ILE A 103 -9.05 -1.66 -0.03
CA ILE A 103 -9.57 -2.75 0.79
C ILE A 103 -8.89 -2.69 2.15
N ASP A 104 -9.67 -2.79 3.23
CA ASP A 104 -9.17 -2.85 4.61
C ASP A 104 -10.05 -3.80 5.43
N ASP A 105 -9.45 -4.61 6.31
CA ASP A 105 -10.21 -5.55 7.14
C ASP A 105 -10.87 -4.82 8.33
N PRO A 106 -12.22 -4.76 8.40
CA PRO A 106 -12.89 -4.00 9.46
C PRO A 106 -12.84 -4.68 10.84
N VAL A 107 -12.45 -5.96 10.92
CA VAL A 107 -12.53 -6.76 12.15
C VAL A 107 -11.15 -6.99 12.80
N SER A 108 -10.07 -6.99 12.02
CA SER A 108 -8.74 -7.27 12.53
C SER A 108 -8.05 -6.01 13.07
N GLU A 109 -7.83 -5.91 14.38
CA GLU A 109 -7.03 -4.82 14.97
C GLU A 109 -5.59 -4.76 14.42
N TYR A 110 -5.05 -5.90 13.98
CA TYR A 110 -3.71 -6.02 13.40
C TYR A 110 -3.63 -5.67 11.92
N ALA A 111 -4.76 -5.69 11.22
CA ALA A 111 -4.90 -5.31 9.82
C ALA A 111 -5.84 -4.11 9.66
N ARG A 112 -6.03 -3.30 10.70
CA ARG A 112 -6.81 -2.08 10.61
C ARG A 112 -5.91 -0.94 10.13
N GLY A 113 -6.28 -0.32 9.01
CA GLY A 113 -5.79 1.00 8.62
C GLY A 113 -6.39 2.12 9.47
N ASP A 114 -6.17 3.36 9.03
CA ASP A 114 -7.03 4.46 9.47
C ASP A 114 -8.45 4.25 8.93
N ASN A 115 -9.44 4.99 9.44
CA ASN A 115 -10.80 4.95 8.89
C ASN A 115 -10.75 5.25 7.37
N LEU A 116 -11.28 4.34 6.53
CA LEU A 116 -11.36 4.50 5.07
C LEU A 116 -11.99 5.84 4.64
N ASP A 117 -12.86 6.43 5.47
CA ASP A 117 -13.40 7.79 5.25
C ASP A 117 -12.31 8.86 5.26
N LEU A 118 -11.32 8.74 6.15
CA LEU A 118 -10.17 9.65 6.23
C LEU A 118 -9.27 9.49 5.02
N VAL A 119 -9.04 8.25 4.58
CA VAL A 119 -8.29 7.95 3.35
C VAL A 119 -9.01 8.58 2.15
N GLY A 120 -10.33 8.42 2.04
CA GLY A 120 -11.13 9.02 0.97
C GLY A 120 -11.07 10.55 0.97
N LYS A 121 -11.14 11.19 2.15
CA LYS A 121 -10.96 12.65 2.28
C LYS A 121 -9.59 13.10 1.80
N MET A 122 -8.53 12.43 2.26
CA MET A 122 -7.16 12.73 1.85
C MET A 122 -6.98 12.58 0.34
N LEU A 123 -7.49 11.50 -0.27
CA LEU A 123 -7.41 11.29 -1.72
C LEU A 123 -8.23 12.33 -2.49
N SER A 124 -9.36 12.78 -1.97
CA SER A 124 -10.14 13.88 -2.54
C SER A 124 -9.39 15.22 -2.49
N GLU A 125 -8.68 15.51 -1.39
CA GLU A 125 -7.82 16.69 -1.30
C GLU A 125 -6.68 16.64 -2.33
N MET A 126 -6.08 15.47 -2.52
CA MET A 126 -5.05 15.25 -3.53
C MET A 126 -5.59 15.43 -4.95
N SER A 127 -6.79 14.90 -5.23
CA SER A 127 -7.49 15.12 -6.51
C SER A 127 -7.64 16.61 -6.83
N LYS A 128 -8.16 17.39 -5.87
CA LYS A 128 -8.32 18.85 -6.02
C LYS A 128 -6.99 19.56 -6.18
N LYS A 129 -5.99 19.21 -5.37
CA LYS A 129 -4.66 19.84 -5.36
C LYS A 129 -3.93 19.68 -6.69
N PHE A 130 -4.02 18.51 -7.31
CA PHE A 130 -3.32 18.18 -8.55
C PHE A 130 -4.22 18.23 -9.80
N ASN A 131 -5.48 18.63 -9.62
CA ASN A 131 -6.50 18.69 -10.67
C ASN A 131 -6.68 17.38 -11.45
N ILE A 132 -6.41 16.24 -10.82
CA ILE A 132 -6.52 14.93 -11.45
C ILE A 132 -7.92 14.33 -11.16
N PRO A 133 -8.65 13.83 -12.18
CA PRO A 133 -9.90 13.13 -11.97
C PRO A 133 -9.65 11.85 -11.16
N LEU A 134 -10.18 11.79 -9.93
CA LEU A 134 -9.97 10.67 -9.03
C LEU A 134 -11.28 10.21 -8.39
N GLU A 135 -11.55 8.91 -8.46
CA GLU A 135 -12.64 8.23 -7.77
C GLU A 135 -12.04 7.26 -6.73
N PHE A 136 -12.58 7.29 -5.50
CA PHE A 136 -12.19 6.38 -4.44
C PHE A 136 -13.36 5.50 -4.03
N ASN A 137 -13.15 4.18 -4.06
CA ASN A 137 -14.08 3.16 -3.60
C ASN A 137 -13.51 2.46 -2.35
N ALA A 138 -14.17 2.64 -1.21
CA ALA A 138 -13.79 2.02 0.05
C ALA A 138 -14.44 0.63 0.17
N LEU A 139 -13.64 -0.41 0.38
CA LEU A 139 -14.12 -1.79 0.59
C LEU A 139 -13.68 -2.31 1.96
N PRO A 140 -14.49 -2.13 3.02
CA PRO A 140 -14.20 -2.68 4.35
C PRO A 140 -14.50 -4.19 4.37
N VAL A 141 -13.69 -4.98 3.68
CA VAL A 141 -13.87 -6.42 3.48
C VAL A 141 -12.55 -7.13 3.73
N TYR A 142 -12.60 -8.26 4.45
CA TYR A 142 -11.44 -9.14 4.59
C TYR A 142 -10.98 -9.62 3.20
N GLY A 143 -9.72 -9.38 2.83
CA GLY A 143 -9.19 -9.57 1.47
C GLY A 143 -9.62 -10.86 0.76
N PRO A 144 -9.47 -12.05 1.37
CA PRO A 144 -9.92 -13.32 0.79
C PRO A 144 -11.43 -13.46 0.52
N LYS A 145 -12.27 -12.59 1.10
CA LYS A 145 -13.73 -12.53 0.88
C LYS A 145 -14.16 -11.46 -0.10
N VAL A 146 -13.23 -10.68 -0.65
CA VAL A 146 -13.53 -9.80 -1.78
C VAL A 146 -14.10 -10.68 -2.90
N SER A 147 -14.90 -10.11 -3.79
CA SER A 147 -15.33 -10.78 -5.03
C SER A 147 -15.11 -9.84 -6.21
N ARG A 148 -15.07 -10.39 -7.43
CA ARG A 148 -14.84 -9.60 -8.64
C ARG A 148 -15.87 -8.49 -8.83
N ASP A 149 -17.13 -8.76 -8.48
CA ASP A 149 -18.22 -7.80 -8.60
C ASP A 149 -18.05 -6.61 -7.63
N MET A 150 -17.46 -6.84 -6.45
CA MET A 150 -17.17 -5.77 -5.49
C MET A 150 -16.11 -4.79 -5.98
N LEU A 151 -15.20 -5.25 -6.86
CA LEU A 151 -14.12 -4.43 -7.39
C LEU A 151 -14.60 -3.43 -8.44
N ASP A 152 -15.79 -3.62 -9.02
CA ASP A 152 -16.34 -2.77 -10.09
C ASP A 152 -15.32 -2.57 -11.23
N ILE A 153 -14.78 -3.66 -11.76
CA ILE A 153 -13.81 -3.60 -12.87
C ILE A 153 -14.53 -3.13 -14.14
N ARG A 154 -14.10 -2.01 -14.73
CA ARG A 154 -14.75 -1.41 -15.91
C ARG A 154 -13.95 -1.69 -17.19
N PRO A 155 -14.61 -2.00 -18.32
CA PRO A 155 -13.92 -2.18 -19.60
C PRO A 155 -13.13 -0.94 -20.03
N GLY A 156 -11.91 -1.15 -20.51
CA GLY A 156 -11.06 -0.07 -21.02
C GLY A 156 -10.31 0.71 -19.94
N GLU A 157 -10.28 0.24 -18.71
CA GLU A 157 -9.35 0.68 -17.66
C GLU A 157 -8.13 -0.24 -17.61
N ALA A 158 -6.95 0.34 -17.46
CA ALA A 158 -5.75 -0.40 -17.12
C ALA A 158 -5.75 -0.70 -15.61
N LEU A 159 -5.50 -1.97 -15.25
CA LEU A 159 -5.57 -2.44 -13.87
C LEU A 159 -4.19 -2.56 -13.25
N ALA A 160 -4.06 -2.09 -12.01
CA ALA A 160 -2.93 -2.39 -11.14
C ALA A 160 -3.44 -2.96 -9.82
N VAL A 161 -3.04 -4.18 -9.49
CA VAL A 161 -3.36 -4.82 -8.22
C VAL A 161 -2.14 -4.79 -7.31
N ASN A 162 -2.31 -4.29 -6.10
CA ASN A 162 -1.24 -4.07 -5.13
C ASN A 162 -1.53 -4.82 -3.82
N PHE A 163 -0.48 -5.45 -3.28
CA PHE A 163 -0.50 -6.18 -2.01
C PHE A 163 0.69 -5.76 -1.15
N THR A 164 0.71 -4.51 -0.66
CA THR A 164 1.85 -4.00 0.12
C THR A 164 1.91 -4.71 1.48
N LEU A 165 2.89 -5.62 1.64
CA LEU A 165 3.08 -6.42 2.86
C LEU A 165 1.78 -7.05 3.37
N GLN A 166 0.86 -7.45 2.50
CA GLN A 166 -0.44 -8.01 2.91
C GLN A 166 -0.44 -9.54 2.93
N LEU A 167 0.20 -10.18 1.93
CA LEU A 167 0.03 -11.62 1.67
C LEU A 167 0.45 -12.53 2.84
N HIS A 168 1.40 -12.08 3.66
CA HIS A 168 1.87 -12.84 4.83
C HIS A 168 0.83 -12.92 5.97
N HIS A 169 -0.21 -12.09 5.95
CA HIS A 169 -1.36 -12.18 6.84
C HIS A 169 -2.45 -13.13 6.32
N THR A 170 -2.33 -13.60 5.07
CA THR A 170 -3.28 -14.55 4.47
C THR A 170 -2.74 -15.96 4.62
N PRO A 171 -3.47 -16.90 5.27
CA PRO A 171 -3.03 -18.29 5.42
C PRO A 171 -2.71 -18.96 4.07
N ASP A 172 -1.64 -19.74 4.04
CA ASP A 172 -1.32 -20.63 2.91
C ASP A 172 -1.67 -22.09 3.26
N GLU A 173 -1.32 -23.02 2.38
CA GLU A 173 -1.58 -24.45 2.55
C GLU A 173 -0.96 -25.07 3.81
N SER A 174 0.06 -24.43 4.40
CA SER A 174 0.68 -24.92 5.64
C SER A 174 -0.15 -24.60 6.88
N VAL A 175 -1.04 -23.61 6.78
CA VAL A 175 -1.89 -23.12 7.88
C VAL A 175 -3.36 -23.46 7.65
N ASP A 176 -3.83 -23.39 6.40
CA ASP A 176 -5.22 -23.70 5.99
C ASP A 176 -5.21 -24.51 4.69
N VAL A 177 -5.82 -25.70 4.73
CA VAL A 177 -5.93 -26.63 3.57
C VAL A 177 -6.63 -26.01 2.36
N ASN A 178 -7.45 -24.97 2.55
CA ASN A 178 -8.14 -24.27 1.46
C ASN A 178 -7.24 -23.23 0.77
N ASN A 179 -6.05 -22.95 1.31
CA ASN A 179 -5.06 -22.01 0.78
C ASN A 179 -5.67 -20.68 0.28
N PRO A 180 -6.28 -19.87 1.18
CA PRO A 180 -6.92 -18.62 0.78
C PRO A 180 -5.94 -17.63 0.12
N ARG A 181 -4.63 -17.74 0.38
CA ARG A 181 -3.59 -16.94 -0.28
C ARG A 181 -3.50 -17.26 -1.78
N ASP A 182 -3.47 -18.54 -2.14
CA ASP A 182 -3.49 -18.97 -3.55
C ASP A 182 -4.82 -18.60 -4.22
N GLY A 183 -5.94 -18.75 -3.50
CA GLY A 183 -7.25 -18.28 -3.96
C GLY A 183 -7.27 -16.79 -4.32
N LEU A 184 -6.59 -15.94 -3.54
CA LEU A 184 -6.49 -14.48 -3.77
C LEU A 184 -5.64 -14.12 -5.00
N LEU A 185 -4.67 -14.94 -5.38
CA LEU A 185 -3.72 -14.68 -6.48
C LEU A 185 -4.20 -15.19 -7.84
N ARG A 186 -5.24 -16.03 -7.90
CA ARG A 186 -5.69 -16.72 -9.12
C ARG A 186 -6.79 -16.00 -9.92
N TRP A 187 -7.06 -14.74 -9.61
CA TRP A 187 -8.21 -13.99 -10.14
C TRP A 187 -7.99 -13.40 -11.53
#